data_AF-A0A349DXX4-F1
#
_entry.id   AF-A0A349DXX4-F1
#
_cell.length_a   1.000
_cell.length_b   1.000
_cell.length_c   1.000
_cell.angle_alpha   90.00
_cell.angle_beta   90.00
_cell.angle_gamma   90.00
#
_symmetry.space_group_name_H-M   'P 1'
#
loop_
_entity.id
_entity.type
_entity.pdbx_description
1 polymer ?
#
loop_
_entity_poly.entity_id
_entity_poly.type
_entity_poly.pdbx_seq_one_letter_code
_entity_poly.pdbx_strand_id
1 'polypeptide(L)'
;MKYTLSLLLLVGFISFAQAKKPQNLYEQLCEVNQEWYKNRPIAKQLGFLQAPIIPNEQDLLVFHIQTLEKIFLAQNVTHLTQKQQAERQRNLQVLNEYWKRRDCPRNYYLPYRNPVFIDHEGRYCAVGYLMLKSGKQEFCETVQRKSNFIYIRQIKSPAFDQWQQQSGLSLDELAWIQPGYDPQIRFEIIDHLGVDRTPRFVDSLQATKIYSPYFDQRDMFGFTRMFWDCRLTGSEEVKKYKRYTGKPDWEVLKKEHGNISALTVHRGQLYVAVDSTFHDTARSYRTRIMRWHPRGTWQQLHESNDRATIYTFFSNRGKLYAGGGSDVNSPSPQQTNHPFTHSYLLCFNGKVWQKIEQEYGGIIFGLVYKYGRRYLGTANNNMAGNQWAPIKKVGKTDK
;
A
#
# COMPACT_ATOMS: atom_id res chain seq x y z
N MET A 1 0.20 -20.01 -63.04
CA MET A 1 -0.30 -20.82 -61.91
C MET A 1 0.80 -20.90 -60.85
N LYS A 2 0.40 -20.78 -59.57
CA LYS A 2 1.19 -20.86 -58.32
C LYS A 2 1.67 -19.50 -57.77
N TYR A 3 0.90 -19.12 -56.75
CA TYR A 3 0.81 -17.87 -56.03
C TYR A 3 2.04 -17.53 -55.19
N THR A 4 2.49 -16.27 -55.28
CA THR A 4 3.36 -15.63 -54.30
C THR A 4 2.53 -15.29 -53.05
N LEU A 5 2.74 -16.04 -51.97
CA LEU A 5 2.08 -15.81 -50.69
C LEU A 5 2.79 -14.66 -49.95
N SER A 6 2.19 -13.47 -50.00
CA SER A 6 2.57 -12.32 -49.18
C SER A 6 2.37 -12.66 -47.70
N LEU A 7 3.47 -12.84 -46.96
CA LEU A 7 3.44 -13.00 -45.51
C LEU A 7 3.25 -11.62 -44.87
N LEU A 8 1.99 -11.28 -44.58
CA LEU A 8 1.60 -10.13 -43.77
C LEU A 8 2.21 -10.27 -42.37
N LEU A 9 3.19 -9.42 -42.08
CA LEU A 9 3.78 -9.19 -40.77
C LEU A 9 2.71 -8.53 -39.88
N LEU A 10 1.92 -9.33 -39.19
CA LEU A 10 0.98 -8.86 -38.18
C LEU A 10 1.76 -8.45 -36.93
N VAL A 11 2.31 -7.24 -36.94
CA VAL A 11 2.85 -6.60 -35.74
C VAL A 11 1.66 -6.27 -34.83
N GLY A 12 1.30 -7.23 -33.99
CA GLY A 12 0.36 -7.02 -32.89
C GLY A 12 0.98 -6.06 -31.87
N PHE A 13 0.76 -4.76 -32.06
CA PHE A 13 0.90 -3.78 -31.00
C PHE A 13 -0.16 -4.11 -29.95
N ILE A 14 0.20 -4.89 -28.93
CA ILE A 14 -0.55 -4.93 -27.67
C ILE A 14 -0.29 -3.58 -27.00
N SER A 15 -1.11 -2.59 -27.36
CA SER A 15 -1.24 -1.35 -26.60
C SER A 15 -1.81 -1.72 -25.24
N PHE A 16 -0.92 -1.89 -24.26
CA PHE A 16 -1.31 -1.89 -22.86
C PHE A 16 -1.98 -0.54 -22.60
N ALA A 17 -3.29 -0.55 -22.35
CA ALA A 17 -4.03 0.65 -21.99
C ALA A 17 -3.45 1.20 -20.68
N GLN A 18 -2.57 2.18 -20.82
CA GLN A 18 -2.08 2.99 -19.72
C GLN A 18 -3.32 3.65 -19.09
N ALA A 19 -3.60 3.39 -17.81
CA ALA A 19 -4.65 4.10 -17.09
C ALA A 19 -4.45 5.61 -17.31
N LYS A 20 -5.50 6.34 -17.63
CA LYS A 20 -5.35 7.76 -17.96
C LYS A 20 -5.22 8.54 -16.65
N LYS A 21 -4.26 9.46 -16.54
CA LYS A 21 -4.27 10.42 -15.41
C LYS A 21 -5.58 11.21 -15.43
N PRO A 22 -6.15 11.55 -14.27
CA PRO A 22 -7.37 12.32 -14.21
C PRO A 22 -7.15 13.67 -14.88
N GLN A 23 -8.02 14.00 -15.83
CA GLN A 23 -7.95 15.21 -16.63
C GLN A 23 -8.77 16.36 -16.04
N ASN A 24 -9.68 16.05 -15.13
CA ASN A 24 -10.60 16.99 -14.49
C ASN A 24 -10.88 16.53 -13.05
N LEU A 25 -11.53 17.40 -12.28
CA LEU A 25 -11.88 17.15 -10.89
C LEU A 25 -12.79 15.93 -10.73
N TYR A 26 -13.72 15.69 -11.65
CA TYR A 26 -14.60 14.52 -11.59
C TYR A 26 -13.83 13.20 -11.63
N GLU A 27 -12.86 13.08 -12.54
CA GLU A 27 -12.01 11.90 -12.62
C GLU A 27 -11.18 11.71 -11.34
N GLN A 28 -10.65 12.79 -10.74
CA GLN A 28 -9.99 12.70 -9.42
C GLN A 28 -10.93 12.24 -8.31
N LEU A 29 -12.15 12.77 -8.26
CA LEU A 29 -13.14 12.39 -7.26
C LEU A 29 -13.56 10.92 -7.39
N CYS A 30 -13.64 10.39 -8.62
CA CYS A 30 -13.84 8.96 -8.85
C CYS A 30 -12.70 8.09 -8.31
N GLU A 31 -11.46 8.58 -8.32
CA GLU A 31 -10.33 7.90 -7.67
C GLU A 31 -10.48 7.94 -6.14
N VAL A 32 -10.83 9.10 -5.57
CA VAL A 32 -11.10 9.27 -4.13
C VAL A 32 -12.19 8.32 -3.66
N ASN A 33 -13.28 8.23 -4.41
CA ASN A 33 -14.43 7.39 -4.11
C ASN A 33 -15.20 7.00 -5.39
N GLN A 34 -15.33 5.70 -5.64
CA GLN A 34 -15.99 5.16 -6.83
C GLN A 34 -17.50 5.49 -6.90
N GLU A 35 -18.14 5.88 -5.81
CA GLU A 35 -19.54 6.30 -5.81
C GLU A 35 -19.78 7.55 -6.70
N TRP A 36 -18.73 8.32 -7.02
CA TRP A 36 -18.84 9.39 -8.03
C TRP A 36 -19.14 8.87 -9.45
N TYR A 37 -18.79 7.64 -9.80
CA TYR A 37 -19.19 7.06 -11.09
C TYR A 37 -20.70 6.96 -11.22
N LYS A 38 -21.38 6.51 -10.16
CA LYS A 38 -22.85 6.41 -10.10
C LYS A 38 -23.49 7.81 -10.08
N ASN A 39 -22.81 8.76 -9.44
CA ASN A 39 -23.27 10.13 -9.27
C ASN A 39 -22.70 11.11 -10.32
N ARG A 40 -22.31 10.61 -11.50
CA ARG A 40 -21.83 11.44 -12.62
C ARG A 40 -22.80 12.56 -13.02
N PRO A 41 -24.13 12.36 -13.05
CA PRO A 41 -25.07 13.45 -13.36
C PRO A 41 -24.94 14.64 -12.39
N ILE A 42 -24.78 14.36 -11.09
CA ILE A 42 -24.57 15.38 -10.06
C ILE A 42 -23.23 16.09 -10.31
N ALA A 43 -22.16 15.35 -10.56
CA ALA A 43 -20.85 15.94 -10.87
C ALA A 43 -20.88 16.82 -12.12
N LYS A 44 -21.68 16.47 -13.14
CA LYS A 44 -21.91 17.28 -14.34
C LYS A 44 -22.65 18.57 -14.01
N GLN A 45 -23.71 18.50 -13.21
CA GLN A 45 -24.47 19.67 -12.77
C GLN A 45 -23.60 20.65 -11.97
N LEU A 46 -22.67 20.12 -11.17
CA LEU A 46 -21.71 20.91 -10.38
C LEU A 46 -20.48 21.38 -11.19
N GLY A 47 -20.38 21.05 -12.48
CA GLY A 47 -19.29 21.48 -13.36
C GLY A 47 -17.95 20.76 -13.16
N PHE A 48 -17.91 19.65 -12.43
CA PHE A 48 -16.65 18.96 -12.08
C PHE A 48 -15.98 18.28 -13.27
N LEU A 49 -16.72 18.02 -14.35
CA LEU A 49 -16.18 17.47 -15.60
C LEU A 49 -15.29 18.49 -16.34
N GLN A 50 -15.45 19.78 -16.06
CA GLN A 50 -14.69 20.87 -16.67
C GLN A 50 -13.74 21.55 -15.67
N ALA A 51 -13.95 21.33 -14.37
CA ALA A 51 -13.13 21.91 -13.33
C ALA A 51 -11.69 21.36 -13.34
N PRO A 52 -10.68 22.21 -13.04
CA PRO A 52 -9.30 21.77 -12.92
C PRO A 52 -9.11 20.81 -11.76
N ILE A 53 -8.05 20.02 -11.83
CA ILE A 53 -7.65 19.12 -10.75
C ILE A 53 -7.22 19.90 -9.50
N ILE A 54 -7.42 19.29 -8.33
CA ILE A 54 -6.88 19.75 -7.04
C ILE A 54 -5.58 18.98 -6.77
N PRO A 55 -4.40 19.63 -6.74
CA PRO A 55 -3.12 18.93 -6.63
C PRO A 55 -2.78 18.41 -5.24
N ASN A 56 -3.27 19.09 -4.18
CA ASN A 56 -3.00 18.70 -2.80
C ASN A 56 -4.05 17.68 -2.33
N GLU A 57 -3.58 16.52 -1.86
CA GLU A 57 -4.45 15.43 -1.41
C GLU A 57 -5.40 15.85 -0.29
N GLN A 58 -4.92 16.59 0.71
CA GLN A 58 -5.75 17.01 1.84
C GLN A 58 -6.83 18.01 1.39
N ASP A 59 -6.52 18.90 0.44
CA ASP A 59 -7.52 19.79 -0.17
C ASP A 59 -8.57 19.00 -0.96
N LEU A 60 -8.16 17.97 -1.72
CA LEU A 60 -9.07 17.12 -2.47
C LEU A 60 -10.02 16.33 -1.54
N LEU A 61 -9.49 15.77 -0.44
CA LEU A 61 -10.30 15.06 0.57
C LEU A 61 -11.29 15.98 1.27
N VAL A 62 -10.86 17.19 1.65
CA VAL A 62 -11.73 18.21 2.26
C VAL A 62 -12.82 18.63 1.28
N PHE A 63 -12.45 18.91 0.02
CA PHE A 63 -13.38 19.26 -1.04
C PHE A 63 -14.43 18.16 -1.24
N HIS A 64 -14.01 16.91 -1.29
CA HIS A 64 -14.90 15.76 -1.42
C HIS A 64 -15.96 15.74 -0.32
N ILE A 65 -15.55 15.80 0.95
CA ILE A 65 -16.47 15.69 2.09
C ILE A 65 -17.36 16.92 2.22
N GLN A 66 -16.81 18.12 2.04
CA GLN A 66 -17.57 19.37 2.05
C GLN A 66 -18.65 19.38 0.95
N THR A 67 -18.32 18.86 -0.24
CA THR A 67 -19.28 18.79 -1.35
C THR A 67 -20.42 17.84 -1.03
N LEU A 68 -20.13 16.68 -0.44
CA LEU A 68 -21.16 15.72 -0.04
C LEU A 68 -22.08 16.26 1.05
N GLU A 69 -21.54 16.95 2.05
CA GLU A 69 -22.35 17.64 3.05
C GLU A 69 -23.38 18.58 2.39
N LYS A 70 -22.93 19.42 1.44
CA LYS A 70 -23.81 20.35 0.70
C LYS A 70 -24.87 19.62 -0.11
N ILE A 71 -24.49 18.53 -0.79
CA ILE A 71 -25.44 17.70 -1.55
C ILE A 71 -26.51 17.13 -0.61
N PHE A 72 -26.11 16.56 0.53
CA PHE A 72 -27.01 15.88 1.45
C PHE A 72 -27.89 16.83 2.26
N LEU A 73 -27.44 18.07 2.50
CA LEU A 73 -28.26 19.14 3.08
C LEU A 73 -29.41 19.56 2.15
N ALA A 74 -29.23 19.44 0.83
CA ALA A 74 -30.25 19.82 -0.16
C ALA A 74 -31.21 18.68 -0.53
N GLN A 75 -31.00 17.46 -0.03
CA GLN A 75 -31.82 16.31 -0.38
C GLN A 75 -33.20 16.34 0.28
N ASN A 76 -34.20 15.78 -0.41
CA ASN A 76 -35.52 15.56 0.16
C ASN A 76 -35.49 14.39 1.16
N VAL A 77 -35.95 14.67 2.38
CA VAL A 77 -35.94 13.74 3.52
C VAL A 77 -37.34 13.40 4.03
N THR A 78 -38.42 13.69 3.29
CA THR A 78 -39.80 13.47 3.74
C THR A 78 -40.13 12.00 4.01
N HIS A 79 -39.36 11.08 3.44
CA HIS A 79 -39.47 9.64 3.67
C HIS A 79 -38.86 9.19 5.02
N LEU A 80 -38.09 10.04 5.70
CA LEU A 80 -37.50 9.76 7.01
C LEU A 80 -38.46 10.15 8.14
N THR A 81 -38.42 9.41 9.23
CA THR A 81 -39.12 9.77 10.48
C THR A 81 -38.53 11.06 11.08
N GLN A 82 -39.30 11.77 11.92
CA GLN A 82 -38.82 12.99 12.60
C GLN A 82 -37.51 12.75 13.37
N LYS A 83 -37.38 11.60 14.04
CA LYS A 83 -36.15 11.22 14.75
C LYS A 83 -34.97 11.06 13.79
N GLN A 84 -35.17 10.37 12.66
CA GLN A 84 -34.12 10.20 11.64
C GLN A 84 -33.73 11.53 10.98
N GLN A 85 -34.68 12.45 10.79
CA GLN A 85 -34.38 13.80 10.27
C GLN A 85 -33.49 14.58 11.25
N ALA A 86 -33.79 14.52 12.55
CA ALA A 86 -32.97 15.15 13.58
C ALA A 86 -31.55 14.55 13.63
N GLU A 87 -31.43 13.22 13.60
CA GLU A 87 -30.12 12.54 13.57
C GLU A 87 -29.34 12.82 12.28
N ARG A 88 -30.03 12.91 11.13
CA ARG A 88 -29.42 13.32 9.86
C ARG A 88 -28.81 14.72 9.98
N GLN A 89 -29.56 15.68 10.50
CA GLN A 89 -29.08 17.06 10.67
C GLN A 89 -27.87 17.11 11.62
N ARG A 90 -27.93 16.37 12.73
CA ARG A 90 -26.80 16.21 13.66
C ARG A 90 -25.57 15.62 12.95
N ASN A 91 -25.72 14.54 12.18
CA ASN A 91 -24.61 13.91 11.49
C ASN A 91 -24.01 14.81 10.39
N LEU A 92 -24.82 15.59 9.68
CA LEU A 92 -24.33 16.57 8.71
C LEU A 92 -23.57 17.73 9.39
N GLN A 93 -24.01 18.18 10.56
CA GLN A 93 -23.24 19.13 11.38
C GLN A 93 -21.90 18.54 11.85
N VAL A 94 -21.88 17.28 12.29
CA VAL A 94 -20.63 16.59 12.63
C VAL A 94 -19.72 16.46 11.40
N LEU A 95 -20.28 16.18 10.22
CA LEU A 95 -19.52 16.11 8.98
C LEU A 95 -18.91 17.48 8.61
N ASN A 96 -19.65 18.57 8.88
CA ASN A 96 -19.17 19.95 8.75
C ASN A 96 -17.94 20.22 9.62
N GLU A 97 -18.02 19.85 10.90
CA GLU A 97 -16.90 19.95 11.83
C GLU A 97 -15.71 19.10 11.35
N TYR A 98 -15.97 17.89 10.87
CA TYR A 98 -14.94 16.96 10.43
C TYR A 98 -14.08 17.53 9.29
N TRP A 99 -14.68 17.99 8.19
CA TRP A 99 -13.87 18.49 7.07
C TRP A 99 -13.15 19.81 7.41
N LYS A 100 -13.70 20.63 8.33
CA LYS A 100 -13.03 21.84 8.84
C LYS A 100 -11.78 21.54 9.64
N ARG A 101 -11.71 20.38 10.31
CA ARG A 101 -10.51 19.92 11.03
C ARG A 101 -9.35 19.57 10.10
N ARG A 102 -9.65 19.19 8.85
CA ARG A 102 -8.66 18.78 7.84
C ARG A 102 -7.71 17.67 8.34
N ASP A 103 -8.24 16.75 9.13
CA ASP A 103 -7.48 15.71 9.84
C ASP A 103 -7.89 14.32 9.36
N CYS A 104 -7.85 14.11 8.04
CA CYS A 104 -8.20 12.83 7.45
C CYS A 104 -7.14 11.77 7.79
N PRO A 105 -7.53 10.48 7.88
CA PRO A 105 -6.59 9.38 7.97
C PRO A 105 -5.57 9.40 6.84
N ARG A 106 -4.39 8.88 7.14
CA ARG A 106 -3.33 8.67 6.16
C ARG A 106 -3.16 7.18 5.89
N ASN A 107 -3.04 6.82 4.61
CA ASN A 107 -2.84 5.43 4.23
C ASN A 107 -1.35 5.05 4.27
N TYR A 108 -0.89 4.68 5.46
CA TYR A 108 0.44 4.12 5.69
C TYR A 108 0.50 2.60 5.48
N TYR A 109 -0.60 1.97 5.06
CA TYR A 109 -0.78 0.52 5.18
C TYR A 109 -0.89 -0.18 3.81
N LEU A 110 -1.47 0.51 2.84
CA LEU A 110 -1.80 -0.03 1.53
C LEU A 110 -1.03 0.70 0.45
N PRO A 111 -0.54 0.01 -0.59
CA PRO A 111 0.20 0.64 -1.67
C PRO A 111 -0.70 1.35 -2.67
N TYR A 112 -2.01 1.20 -2.54
CA TYR A 112 -3.01 1.78 -3.41
C TYR A 112 -3.99 2.57 -2.55
N ARG A 113 -4.72 3.48 -3.20
CA ARG A 113 -5.76 4.27 -2.53
C ARG A 113 -6.83 3.35 -1.97
N ASN A 114 -7.04 3.42 -0.67
CA ASN A 114 -8.05 2.61 0.02
C ASN A 114 -8.51 3.32 1.29
N PRO A 115 -9.74 3.06 1.77
CA PRO A 115 -10.16 3.52 3.08
C PRO A 115 -9.22 3.03 4.20
N VAL A 116 -9.07 3.87 5.21
CA VAL A 116 -8.46 3.55 6.50
C VAL A 116 -9.46 4.01 7.54
N PHE A 117 -9.99 3.09 8.33
CA PHE A 117 -11.10 3.35 9.26
C PHE A 117 -10.63 4.22 10.42
N ILE A 118 -9.51 3.86 11.04
CA ILE A 118 -8.76 4.70 11.99
C ILE A 118 -7.26 4.52 11.73
N ASP A 119 -6.52 5.61 11.50
CA ASP A 119 -5.06 5.53 11.36
C ASP A 119 -4.34 5.41 12.72
N HIS A 120 -3.03 5.15 12.67
CA HIS A 120 -2.19 4.93 13.85
C HIS A 120 -2.04 6.17 14.76
N GLU A 121 -2.38 7.37 14.29
CA GLU A 121 -2.39 8.59 15.12
C GLU A 121 -3.80 8.85 15.70
N GLY A 122 -4.70 7.88 15.57
CA GLY A 122 -6.07 7.99 16.07
C GLY A 122 -6.98 8.84 15.20
N ARG A 123 -6.63 9.08 13.93
CA ARG A 123 -7.51 9.81 13.00
C ARG A 123 -8.58 8.87 12.47
N TYR A 124 -9.83 9.17 12.77
CA TYR A 124 -10.98 8.44 12.25
C TYR A 124 -11.26 8.88 10.83
N CYS A 125 -11.65 7.96 9.94
CA CYS A 125 -12.29 8.34 8.69
C CYS A 125 -13.58 9.10 8.95
N ALA A 126 -14.10 9.80 7.94
CA ALA A 126 -15.33 10.60 8.07
C ALA A 126 -16.49 9.79 8.68
N VAL A 127 -16.76 8.58 8.18
CA VAL A 127 -17.83 7.72 8.72
C VAL A 127 -17.52 7.23 10.14
N GLY A 128 -16.28 6.82 10.41
CA GLY A 128 -15.85 6.44 11.76
C GLY A 128 -15.99 7.60 12.75
N TYR A 129 -15.76 8.84 12.32
CA TYR A 129 -15.93 10.03 13.15
C TYR A 129 -17.41 10.34 13.43
N LEU A 130 -18.31 10.14 12.45
CA LEU A 130 -19.75 10.19 12.70
C LEU A 130 -20.14 9.18 13.78
N MET A 131 -19.70 7.94 13.65
CA MET A 131 -19.95 6.87 14.61
C MET A 131 -19.38 7.20 16.00
N LEU A 132 -18.16 7.74 16.08
CA LEU A 132 -17.55 8.22 17.32
C LEU A 132 -18.45 9.26 18.01
N LYS A 133 -18.95 10.25 17.27
CA LYS A 133 -19.85 11.30 17.80
C LYS A 133 -21.27 10.81 18.11
N SER A 134 -21.63 9.62 17.64
CA SER A 134 -22.81 8.86 18.06
C SER A 134 -22.54 7.90 19.24
N GLY A 135 -21.36 7.97 19.88
CA GLY A 135 -21.02 7.13 21.04
C GLY A 135 -20.62 5.69 20.69
N LYS A 136 -20.21 5.41 19.44
CA LYS A 136 -19.85 4.06 18.96
C LYS A 136 -18.33 3.82 18.94
N GLN A 137 -17.59 4.37 19.90
CA GLN A 137 -16.13 4.28 19.95
C GLN A 137 -15.64 2.82 19.95
N GLU A 138 -16.18 1.97 20.82
CA GLU A 138 -15.75 0.56 20.94
C GLU A 138 -15.97 -0.23 19.64
N PHE A 139 -17.07 0.05 18.93
CA PHE A 139 -17.32 -0.53 17.61
C PHE A 139 -16.23 -0.09 16.62
N CYS A 140 -15.91 1.21 16.59
CA CYS A 140 -14.91 1.75 15.67
C CYS A 140 -13.52 1.17 15.93
N GLU A 141 -13.10 1.06 17.20
CA GLU A 141 -11.85 0.43 17.57
C GLU A 141 -11.83 -1.07 17.23
N THR A 142 -12.98 -1.75 17.32
CA THR A 142 -13.09 -3.15 16.89
C THR A 142 -12.94 -3.29 15.38
N VAL A 143 -13.51 -2.38 14.59
CA VAL A 143 -13.30 -2.34 13.13
C VAL A 143 -11.84 -2.04 12.82
N GLN A 144 -11.22 -1.08 13.50
CA GLN A 144 -9.78 -0.81 13.34
C GLN A 144 -8.94 -2.07 13.58
N ARG A 145 -9.21 -2.82 14.65
CA ARG A 145 -8.45 -4.04 14.97
C ARG A 145 -8.68 -5.18 13.98
N LYS A 146 -9.90 -5.36 13.48
CA LYS A 146 -10.29 -6.56 12.71
C LYS A 146 -10.38 -6.35 11.21
N SER A 147 -10.64 -5.13 10.77
CA SER A 147 -11.01 -4.80 9.39
C SER A 147 -10.74 -3.33 9.05
N ASN A 148 -9.57 -2.79 9.41
CA ASN A 148 -9.28 -1.34 9.31
C ASN A 148 -9.42 -0.75 7.90
N PHE A 149 -9.43 -1.58 6.87
CA PHE A 149 -9.37 -1.18 5.47
C PHE A 149 -10.68 -1.44 4.73
N ILE A 150 -11.73 -1.74 5.50
CA ILE A 150 -13.04 -2.13 4.99
C ILE A 150 -13.75 -0.96 4.33
N TYR A 151 -14.39 -1.23 3.21
CA TYR A 151 -15.37 -0.32 2.66
C TYR A 151 -16.65 -0.38 3.48
N ILE A 152 -17.34 0.74 3.69
CA ILE A 152 -18.58 0.76 4.49
C ILE A 152 -19.59 -0.28 4.03
N ARG A 153 -19.74 -0.48 2.71
CA ARG A 153 -20.66 -1.49 2.13
C ARG A 153 -20.32 -2.94 2.50
N GLN A 154 -19.10 -3.19 2.95
CA GLN A 154 -18.61 -4.53 3.31
C GLN A 154 -18.76 -4.82 4.80
N ILE A 155 -19.08 -3.81 5.64
CA ILE A 155 -19.30 -4.01 7.06
C ILE A 155 -20.56 -4.86 7.24
N LYS A 156 -20.38 -6.08 7.77
CA LYS A 156 -21.47 -6.99 8.13
C LYS A 156 -21.55 -7.06 9.64
N SER A 157 -22.39 -6.22 10.25
CA SER A 157 -22.57 -6.19 11.70
C SER A 157 -23.95 -5.66 12.07
N PRO A 158 -24.72 -6.40 12.89
CA PRO A 158 -26.02 -5.92 13.38
C PRO A 158 -25.90 -4.57 14.11
N ALA A 159 -24.79 -4.32 14.80
CA ALA A 159 -24.54 -3.06 15.49
C ALA A 159 -24.33 -1.89 14.51
N PHE A 160 -23.68 -2.15 13.36
CA PHE A 160 -23.53 -1.16 12.30
C PHE A 160 -24.88 -0.89 11.61
N ASP A 161 -25.61 -1.94 11.28
CA ASP A 161 -26.91 -1.84 10.60
C ASP A 161 -27.91 -1.04 11.45
N GLN A 162 -27.95 -1.31 12.75
CA GLN A 162 -28.80 -0.56 13.69
C GLN A 162 -28.40 0.92 13.77
N TRP A 163 -27.11 1.22 13.84
CA TRP A 163 -26.64 2.62 13.85
C TRP A 163 -26.99 3.32 12.53
N GLN A 164 -26.76 2.67 11.39
CA GLN A 164 -27.06 3.23 10.07
C GLN A 164 -28.55 3.57 9.95
N GLN A 165 -29.45 2.66 10.35
CA GLN A 165 -30.91 2.91 10.32
C GLN A 165 -31.33 4.11 11.19
N GLN A 166 -30.63 4.34 12.30
CA GLN A 166 -30.91 5.45 13.23
C GLN A 166 -30.26 6.76 12.78
N SER A 167 -29.16 6.71 12.03
CA SER A 167 -28.34 7.87 11.67
C SER A 167 -29.03 8.89 10.77
N GLY A 168 -30.10 8.50 10.06
CA GLY A 168 -30.73 9.32 9.03
C GLY A 168 -29.91 9.45 7.74
N LEU A 169 -28.82 8.68 7.61
CA LEU A 169 -28.00 8.54 6.40
C LEU A 169 -28.17 7.13 5.84
N SER A 170 -28.39 7.04 4.53
CA SER A 170 -28.45 5.77 3.81
C SER A 170 -27.06 5.12 3.70
N LEU A 171 -27.03 3.81 3.43
CA LEU A 171 -25.78 3.11 3.16
C LEU A 171 -25.05 3.68 1.93
N ASP A 172 -25.79 4.15 0.92
CA ASP A 172 -25.22 4.79 -0.28
C ASP A 172 -24.53 6.11 0.06
N GLU A 173 -25.14 6.93 0.91
CA GLU A 173 -24.52 8.18 1.39
C GLU A 173 -23.28 7.90 2.24
N LEU A 174 -23.35 6.95 3.18
CA LEU A 174 -22.20 6.59 4.01
C LEU A 174 -21.04 6.03 3.18
N ALA A 175 -21.34 5.21 2.16
CA ALA A 175 -20.34 4.71 1.22
C ALA A 175 -19.72 5.86 0.42
N TRP A 176 -20.51 6.86 0.03
CA TRP A 176 -20.01 8.02 -0.71
C TRP A 176 -19.19 8.96 0.19
N ILE A 177 -19.50 9.06 1.48
CA ILE A 177 -18.74 9.84 2.47
C ILE A 177 -17.35 9.26 2.71
N GLN A 178 -17.15 7.95 2.59
CA GLN A 178 -15.88 7.30 2.94
C GLN A 178 -14.85 7.43 1.79
N PRO A 179 -13.85 8.33 1.87
CA PRO A 179 -12.79 8.35 0.87
C PRO A 179 -11.84 7.16 1.04
N GLY A 180 -11.15 6.81 -0.04
CA GLY A 180 -9.85 6.16 0.06
C GLY A 180 -8.72 7.19 0.15
N TYR A 181 -7.62 6.83 0.82
CA TYR A 181 -6.46 7.72 1.00
C TYR A 181 -5.24 7.20 0.25
N ASP A 182 -4.45 8.12 -0.31
CA ASP A 182 -3.23 7.76 -1.03
C ASP A 182 -2.12 7.18 -0.13
N PRO A 183 -1.33 6.22 -0.67
CA PRO A 183 -0.23 5.57 0.04
C PRO A 183 0.85 6.55 0.49
N GLN A 184 1.40 6.35 1.68
CA GLN A 184 2.51 7.14 2.24
C GLN A 184 3.88 6.49 1.94
N ILE A 185 4.39 6.73 0.73
CA ILE A 185 5.68 6.21 0.23
C ILE A 185 6.68 7.34 -0.04
N ARG A 186 7.98 7.02 0.04
CA ARG A 186 9.06 7.94 -0.35
C ARG A 186 9.86 7.34 -1.49
N PHE A 187 10.32 8.21 -2.38
CA PHE A 187 11.32 7.86 -3.38
C PHE A 187 12.55 8.72 -3.20
N GLU A 188 13.69 8.08 -3.06
CA GLU A 188 14.99 8.74 -3.02
C GLU A 188 15.69 8.60 -4.38
N ILE A 189 16.18 9.72 -4.92
CA ILE A 189 17.03 9.71 -6.12
C ILE A 189 18.41 9.15 -5.74
N ILE A 190 18.70 7.95 -6.24
CA ILE A 190 19.93 7.24 -5.88
C ILE A 190 20.80 6.95 -7.10
N ASP A 191 22.09 7.29 -7.00
CA ASP A 191 23.06 6.96 -8.04
C ASP A 191 23.68 5.58 -7.76
N HIS A 192 24.07 5.33 -6.51
CA HIS A 192 24.74 4.12 -6.04
C HIS A 192 24.14 3.65 -4.70
N LEU A 193 23.98 2.33 -4.56
CA LEU A 193 23.58 1.69 -3.29
C LEU A 193 24.82 1.40 -2.46
N GLY A 194 24.71 1.55 -1.14
CA GLY A 194 25.76 1.21 -0.18
C GLY A 194 26.91 2.20 -0.14
N VAL A 195 26.65 3.46 -0.52
CA VAL A 195 27.62 4.55 -0.40
C VAL A 195 27.03 5.69 0.43
N ASP A 196 27.92 6.41 1.09
CA ASP A 196 27.57 7.65 1.76
C ASP A 196 26.88 8.63 0.82
N ARG A 197 25.80 9.23 1.31
CA ARG A 197 25.02 10.20 0.55
C ARG A 197 24.27 11.15 1.46
N THR A 198 23.93 12.29 0.90
CA THR A 198 22.88 13.15 1.45
C THR A 198 21.57 12.73 0.78
N PRO A 199 20.53 12.29 1.53
CA PRO A 199 19.30 11.82 0.93
C PRO A 199 18.64 12.89 0.05
N ARG A 200 18.18 12.49 -1.14
CA ARG A 200 17.46 13.34 -2.08
C ARG A 200 16.08 12.77 -2.35
N PHE A 201 15.14 13.07 -1.46
CA PHE A 201 13.76 12.66 -1.64
C PHE A 201 13.05 13.53 -2.67
N VAL A 202 12.19 12.89 -3.47
CA VAL A 202 11.26 13.61 -4.35
C VAL A 202 10.05 14.08 -3.56
N ASP A 203 9.43 15.17 -4.02
CA ASP A 203 8.14 15.59 -3.50
C ASP A 203 7.01 14.60 -3.87
N SER A 204 5.89 14.67 -3.17
CA SER A 204 4.76 13.76 -3.36
C SER A 204 4.18 13.80 -4.79
N LEU A 205 4.18 14.97 -5.46
CA LEU A 205 3.67 15.10 -6.82
C LEU A 205 4.61 14.46 -7.85
N GLN A 206 5.91 14.49 -7.60
CA GLN A 206 6.89 13.75 -8.39
C GLN A 206 6.83 12.24 -8.10
N ALA A 207 6.62 11.84 -6.85
CA ALA A 207 6.45 10.44 -6.46
C ALA A 207 5.35 9.75 -7.28
N THR A 208 4.17 10.39 -7.42
CA THR A 208 3.07 9.84 -8.24
C THR A 208 3.41 9.73 -9.73
N LYS A 209 4.35 10.53 -10.24
CA LYS A 209 4.86 10.42 -11.61
C LYS A 209 5.90 9.32 -11.76
N ILE A 210 6.58 8.92 -10.70
CA ILE A 210 7.60 7.86 -10.68
C ILE A 210 6.91 6.51 -10.56
N TYR A 211 6.07 6.37 -9.54
CA TYR A 211 5.31 5.18 -9.22
C TYR A 211 3.87 5.58 -8.98
N SER A 212 2.96 4.92 -9.69
CA SER A 212 1.53 5.07 -9.44
C SER A 212 0.96 3.68 -9.20
N PRO A 213 0.25 3.46 -8.08
CA PRO A 213 -0.28 2.16 -7.70
C PRO A 213 -1.17 1.53 -8.77
N TYR A 214 -1.86 2.39 -9.54
CA TYR A 214 -2.77 2.00 -10.60
C TYR A 214 -2.08 1.37 -11.82
N PHE A 215 -0.76 1.57 -12.01
CA PHE A 215 -0.07 1.21 -13.25
C PHE A 215 0.82 -0.01 -13.13
N ASP A 216 1.33 -0.31 -11.93
CA ASP A 216 2.26 -1.41 -11.75
C ASP A 216 1.60 -2.57 -11.01
N GLN A 217 0.62 -3.18 -11.67
CA GLN A 217 0.02 -4.44 -11.20
C GLN A 217 1.07 -5.57 -11.03
N ARG A 218 2.29 -5.44 -11.57
CA ARG A 218 3.36 -6.43 -11.40
C ARG A 218 4.19 -6.20 -10.14
N ASP A 219 4.35 -4.95 -9.70
CA ASP A 219 5.05 -4.58 -8.45
C ASP A 219 4.11 -4.40 -7.24
N MET A 220 2.79 -4.29 -7.46
CA MET A 220 1.77 -4.20 -6.40
C MET A 220 1.86 -5.30 -5.34
N PHE A 221 2.41 -6.45 -5.74
CA PHE A 221 2.59 -7.57 -4.85
C PHE A 221 3.62 -7.26 -3.75
N GLY A 222 4.70 -6.53 -4.02
CA GLY A 222 5.76 -6.27 -3.02
C GLY A 222 5.21 -5.63 -1.76
N PHE A 223 4.50 -4.51 -1.91
CA PHE A 223 4.01 -3.70 -0.80
C PHE A 223 2.78 -4.30 -0.10
N THR A 224 1.85 -4.90 -0.85
CA THR A 224 0.65 -5.54 -0.26
C THR A 224 1.05 -6.76 0.59
N ARG A 225 2.04 -7.55 0.15
CA ARG A 225 2.64 -8.65 0.93
C ARG A 225 3.24 -8.19 2.26
N MET A 226 3.75 -6.96 2.33
CA MET A 226 4.50 -6.51 3.52
C MET A 226 3.63 -6.31 4.76
N PHE A 227 2.35 -5.98 4.58
CA PHE A 227 1.48 -5.50 5.66
C PHE A 227 0.22 -6.33 5.89
N TRP A 228 -0.01 -7.39 5.08
CA TRP A 228 -1.32 -8.06 5.02
C TRP A 228 -1.30 -9.60 5.07
N ASP A 229 -0.18 -10.23 5.45
CA ASP A 229 -0.04 -11.71 5.52
C ASP A 229 -0.52 -12.45 4.25
N CYS A 230 -0.52 -11.76 3.10
CA CYS A 230 -0.82 -12.36 1.80
C CYS A 230 0.41 -13.14 1.36
N ARG A 231 0.42 -14.43 1.69
CA ARG A 231 1.55 -15.32 1.39
C ARG A 231 1.65 -15.62 -0.09
N LEU A 232 2.87 -15.68 -0.59
CA LEU A 232 3.11 -16.05 -1.97
C LEU A 232 2.92 -17.55 -2.19
N THR A 233 2.10 -17.87 -3.17
CA THR A 233 2.06 -19.21 -3.74
C THR A 233 3.14 -19.31 -4.81
N GLY A 234 4.27 -19.94 -4.48
CA GLY A 234 5.43 -19.99 -5.37
C GLY A 234 5.12 -20.57 -6.75
N SER A 235 4.26 -21.58 -6.83
CA SER A 235 3.83 -22.21 -8.10
C SER A 235 3.07 -21.28 -9.03
N GLU A 236 2.32 -20.31 -8.49
CA GLU A 236 1.61 -19.30 -9.29
C GLU A 236 2.57 -18.16 -9.68
N GLU A 237 3.34 -17.69 -8.72
CA GLU A 237 4.24 -16.56 -8.91
C GLU A 237 5.35 -16.82 -9.91
N VAL A 238 5.89 -18.04 -9.95
CA VAL A 238 6.99 -18.37 -10.86
C VAL A 238 6.55 -18.30 -12.33
N LYS A 239 5.25 -18.43 -12.63
CA LYS A 239 4.70 -18.35 -14.00
C LYS A 239 4.96 -17.01 -14.68
N LYS A 240 5.20 -15.93 -13.91
CA LYS A 240 5.60 -14.63 -14.48
C LYS A 240 6.96 -14.68 -15.19
N TYR A 241 7.80 -15.65 -14.84
CA TYR A 241 9.10 -15.89 -15.47
C TYR A 241 8.98 -16.94 -16.58
N LYS A 242 8.41 -16.55 -17.72
CA LYS A 242 8.14 -17.45 -18.88
C LYS A 242 9.34 -18.27 -19.38
N ARG A 243 10.57 -17.82 -19.12
CA ARG A 243 11.82 -18.50 -19.52
C ARG A 243 12.38 -19.45 -18.45
N TYR A 244 11.79 -19.48 -17.26
CA TYR A 244 12.22 -20.35 -16.20
C TYR A 244 11.57 -21.72 -16.36
N THR A 245 12.39 -22.77 -16.41
CA THR A 245 11.96 -24.16 -16.66
C THR A 245 12.18 -25.08 -15.46
N GLY A 246 12.72 -24.56 -14.36
CA GLY A 246 12.93 -25.33 -13.14
C GLY A 246 11.60 -25.80 -12.53
N LYS A 247 11.64 -26.95 -11.86
CA LYS A 247 10.49 -27.56 -11.18
C LYS A 247 10.68 -27.55 -9.65
N PRO A 248 10.65 -26.38 -9.00
CA PRO A 248 10.84 -26.24 -7.56
C PRO A 248 9.84 -27.05 -6.74
N ASP A 249 10.31 -27.67 -5.68
CA ASP A 249 9.50 -28.35 -4.68
C ASP A 249 9.02 -27.36 -3.62
N TRP A 250 7.84 -26.77 -3.85
CA TRP A 250 7.29 -25.74 -2.96
C TRP A 250 6.84 -26.27 -1.61
N GLU A 251 6.42 -27.54 -1.54
CA GLU A 251 5.98 -28.17 -0.29
C GLU A 251 7.16 -28.37 0.65
N VAL A 252 8.29 -28.86 0.13
CA VAL A 252 9.54 -28.98 0.91
C VAL A 252 10.01 -27.60 1.38
N LEU A 253 10.01 -26.58 0.50
CA LEU A 253 10.39 -25.22 0.90
C LEU A 253 9.56 -24.72 2.09
N LYS A 254 8.23 -24.87 1.99
CA LYS A 254 7.30 -24.41 3.01
C LYS A 254 7.49 -25.15 4.33
N LYS A 255 7.59 -26.48 4.26
CA LYS A 255 7.76 -27.35 5.42
C LYS A 255 9.07 -27.09 6.17
N GLU A 256 10.17 -26.91 5.43
CA GLU A 256 11.51 -26.83 6.04
C GLU A 256 11.94 -25.41 6.38
N HIS A 257 11.45 -24.41 5.64
CA HIS A 257 12.01 -23.06 5.70
C HIS A 257 11.00 -21.94 5.94
N GLY A 258 9.70 -22.21 5.77
CA GLY A 258 8.63 -21.26 6.06
C GLY A 258 8.02 -20.60 4.81
N ASN A 259 7.40 -19.44 5.00
CA ASN A 259 6.59 -18.82 3.96
C ASN A 259 7.44 -17.97 3.03
N ILE A 260 7.00 -17.90 1.77
CA ILE A 260 7.66 -17.10 0.73
C ILE A 260 7.24 -15.64 0.91
N SER A 261 8.21 -14.76 1.16
CA SER A 261 8.02 -13.32 1.29
C SER A 261 8.36 -12.57 0.00
N ALA A 262 9.33 -13.06 -0.76
CA ALA A 262 9.65 -12.57 -2.10
C ALA A 262 10.23 -13.69 -2.98
N LEU A 263 10.09 -13.60 -4.31
CA LEU A 263 10.83 -14.46 -5.24
C LEU A 263 11.30 -13.69 -6.47
N THR A 264 12.36 -14.19 -7.11
CA THR A 264 12.81 -13.71 -8.42
C THR A 264 13.52 -14.77 -9.22
N VAL A 265 13.50 -14.64 -10.55
CA VAL A 265 14.41 -15.38 -11.43
C VAL A 265 15.47 -14.42 -11.95
N HIS A 266 16.73 -14.67 -11.59
CA HIS A 266 17.87 -13.89 -12.03
C HIS A 266 18.86 -14.81 -12.73
N ARG A 267 19.23 -14.46 -13.98
CA ARG A 267 20.13 -15.27 -14.83
C ARG A 267 19.72 -16.75 -14.91
N GLY A 268 18.42 -17.00 -15.06
CA GLY A 268 17.85 -18.35 -15.19
C GLY A 268 17.74 -19.15 -13.89
N GLN A 269 18.20 -18.60 -12.76
CA GLN A 269 18.10 -19.25 -11.45
C GLN A 269 17.00 -18.61 -10.62
N LEU A 270 16.22 -19.46 -9.93
CA LEU A 270 15.17 -19.02 -9.02
C LEU A 270 15.75 -18.79 -7.62
N TYR A 271 15.47 -17.60 -7.09
CA TYR A 271 15.77 -17.18 -5.73
C TYR A 271 14.47 -16.89 -4.99
N VAL A 272 14.41 -17.29 -3.73
CA VAL A 272 13.25 -17.11 -2.87
C VAL A 272 13.71 -16.60 -1.51
N ALA A 273 13.09 -15.53 -1.03
CA ALA A 273 13.21 -15.13 0.36
C ALA A 273 12.09 -15.81 1.16
N VAL A 274 12.44 -16.32 2.34
CA VAL A 274 11.49 -16.97 3.25
C VAL A 274 11.59 -16.42 4.66
N ASP A 275 10.45 -16.36 5.33
CA ASP A 275 10.32 -16.04 6.75
C ASP A 275 9.78 -17.26 7.54
N SER A 276 10.33 -17.48 8.74
CA SER A 276 10.03 -18.66 9.56
C SER A 276 9.03 -18.36 10.68
N THR A 277 8.03 -17.53 10.42
CA THR A 277 7.11 -17.01 11.45
C THR A 277 6.26 -18.05 12.20
N PHE A 278 6.29 -19.35 11.85
CA PHE A 278 5.32 -20.33 12.36
C PHE A 278 5.82 -21.69 12.85
N HIS A 279 7.12 -21.93 13.07
CA HIS A 279 7.59 -23.29 13.45
C HIS A 279 8.51 -23.40 14.66
N ASP A 280 8.48 -22.45 15.58
CA ASP A 280 9.22 -22.63 16.83
C ASP A 280 8.40 -22.10 18.02
N THR A 281 8.14 -22.99 18.98
CA THR A 281 7.57 -22.65 20.28
C THR A 281 8.44 -21.63 21.03
N ALA A 282 9.67 -21.38 20.56
CA ALA A 282 10.61 -20.37 21.04
C ALA A 282 10.57 -18.98 20.32
N ARG A 283 9.66 -18.71 19.36
CA ARG A 283 9.56 -17.40 18.64
C ARG A 283 10.89 -16.90 18.02
N SER A 284 11.69 -17.77 17.39
CA SER A 284 12.90 -17.33 16.67
C SER A 284 12.57 -16.88 15.24
N TYR A 285 12.61 -15.56 14.99
CA TYR A 285 12.41 -14.99 13.64
C TYR A 285 13.73 -15.08 12.86
N ARG A 286 13.73 -15.72 11.69
CA ARG A 286 14.89 -15.80 10.80
C ARG A 286 14.52 -15.44 9.38
N THR A 287 15.42 -14.70 8.74
CA THR A 287 15.32 -14.31 7.33
C THR A 287 16.28 -15.11 6.52
N ARG A 288 15.79 -15.84 5.52
CA ARG A 288 16.62 -16.68 4.65
C ARG A 288 16.41 -16.37 3.18
N ILE A 289 17.45 -16.65 2.38
CA ILE A 289 17.34 -16.69 0.93
C ILE A 289 17.73 -18.09 0.45
N MET A 290 16.83 -18.70 -0.30
CA MET A 290 16.96 -20.01 -0.89
C MET A 290 17.13 -19.88 -2.41
N ARG A 291 17.84 -20.83 -3.02
CA ARG A 291 17.96 -20.98 -4.46
C ARG A 291 17.53 -22.37 -4.87
N TRP A 292 16.74 -22.48 -5.95
CA TRP A 292 16.43 -23.79 -6.53
C TRP A 292 17.63 -24.33 -7.30
N HIS A 293 18.15 -25.48 -6.89
CA HIS A 293 19.27 -26.15 -7.53
C HIS A 293 18.77 -27.04 -8.68
N PRO A 294 19.47 -27.10 -9.84
CA PRO A 294 19.08 -27.95 -10.97
C PRO A 294 18.94 -29.44 -10.64
N ARG A 295 19.60 -29.92 -9.58
CA ARG A 295 19.50 -31.31 -9.08
C ARG A 295 18.22 -31.60 -8.29
N GLY A 296 17.30 -30.64 -8.17
CA GLY A 296 16.01 -30.89 -7.52
C GLY A 296 15.97 -30.57 -6.03
N THR A 297 16.83 -29.68 -5.53
CA THR A 297 16.90 -29.34 -4.09
C THR A 297 16.93 -27.84 -3.86
N TRP A 298 16.44 -27.41 -2.70
CA TRP A 298 16.63 -26.04 -2.22
C TRP A 298 18.00 -25.88 -1.58
N GLN A 299 18.73 -24.85 -1.98
CA GLN A 299 20.01 -24.48 -1.39
C GLN A 299 19.86 -23.17 -0.64
N GLN A 300 20.15 -23.17 0.66
CA GLN A 300 20.25 -21.95 1.45
C GLN A 300 21.50 -21.15 1.07
N LEU A 301 21.32 -19.87 0.76
CA LEU A 301 22.40 -18.94 0.40
C LEU A 301 22.59 -17.80 1.41
N HIS A 302 21.58 -17.54 2.24
CA HIS A 302 21.60 -16.49 3.25
C HIS A 302 20.76 -16.92 4.45
N GLU A 303 21.21 -16.57 5.65
CA GLU A 303 20.44 -16.61 6.88
C GLU A 303 20.84 -15.40 7.74
N SER A 304 19.85 -14.74 8.34
CA SER A 304 20.07 -13.70 9.34
C SER A 304 19.08 -13.86 10.49
N ASN A 305 19.56 -13.53 11.68
CA ASN A 305 18.75 -13.38 12.89
C ASN A 305 18.21 -11.94 13.04
N ASP A 306 18.58 -11.05 12.11
CA ASP A 306 17.96 -9.72 12.02
C ASP A 306 16.46 -9.92 11.83
N ARG A 307 15.63 -9.26 12.64
CA ARG A 307 14.16 -9.26 12.51
C ARG A 307 13.68 -8.45 11.31
N ALA A 308 14.26 -8.72 10.14
CA ALA A 308 14.05 -7.95 8.92
C ALA A 308 13.45 -8.83 7.82
N THR A 309 12.23 -8.53 7.40
CA THR A 309 11.61 -9.25 6.28
C THR A 309 12.17 -8.72 4.96
N ILE A 310 12.49 -9.63 4.03
CA ILE A 310 12.78 -9.28 2.64
C ILE A 310 11.47 -9.28 1.86
N TYR A 311 11.13 -8.14 1.26
CA TYR A 311 9.87 -7.97 0.54
C TYR A 311 10.04 -7.89 -0.98
N THR A 312 11.26 -7.65 -1.45
CA THR A 312 11.52 -7.45 -2.87
C THR A 312 12.89 -7.96 -3.28
N PHE A 313 12.99 -8.33 -4.56
CA PHE A 313 14.25 -8.50 -5.24
C PHE A 313 14.29 -7.56 -6.45
N PHE A 314 15.42 -6.90 -6.67
CA PHE A 314 15.60 -6.04 -7.84
C PHE A 314 17.02 -6.10 -8.37
N SER A 315 17.18 -5.86 -9.67
CA SER A 315 18.49 -5.79 -10.30
C SER A 315 18.95 -4.35 -10.42
N ASN A 316 20.21 -4.07 -10.09
CA ASN A 316 20.81 -2.77 -10.32
C ASN A 316 22.24 -2.95 -10.83
N ARG A 317 22.53 -2.35 -11.99
CA ARG A 317 23.86 -2.41 -12.64
C ARG A 317 24.43 -3.84 -12.72
N GLY A 318 23.58 -4.79 -13.15
CA GLY A 318 23.97 -6.19 -13.35
C GLY A 318 24.09 -7.05 -12.08
N LYS A 319 23.95 -6.45 -10.88
CA LYS A 319 23.90 -7.15 -9.59
C LYS A 319 22.46 -7.35 -9.14
N LEU A 320 22.22 -8.40 -8.37
CA LEU A 320 20.93 -8.69 -7.75
C LEU A 320 20.94 -8.19 -6.29
N TYR A 321 19.83 -7.58 -5.87
CA TYR A 321 19.62 -7.09 -4.52
C TYR A 321 18.35 -7.69 -3.93
N ALA A 322 18.34 -7.82 -2.61
CA ALA A 322 17.16 -8.17 -1.83
C ALA A 322 16.88 -7.00 -0.88
N GLY A 323 15.72 -6.37 -1.05
CA GLY A 323 15.29 -5.21 -0.28
C GLY A 323 14.20 -5.59 0.71
N GLY A 324 14.25 -4.95 1.87
CA GLY A 324 13.31 -5.18 2.94
C GLY A 324 13.49 -4.17 4.07
N GLY A 325 13.06 -4.57 5.26
CA GLY A 325 13.25 -3.78 6.46
C GLY A 325 12.82 -4.52 7.71
N SER A 326 13.20 -3.95 8.86
CA SER A 326 12.76 -4.41 10.18
C SER A 326 11.92 -3.32 10.84
N ASP A 327 10.76 -3.72 11.33
CA ASP A 327 10.09 -3.06 12.43
C ASP A 327 10.54 -3.71 13.74
N VAL A 328 10.73 -2.94 14.81
CA VAL A 328 11.00 -3.53 16.13
C VAL A 328 9.68 -4.11 16.65
N ASN A 329 9.26 -5.26 16.13
CA ASN A 329 8.21 -6.08 16.71
C ASN A 329 8.75 -6.72 17.99
N SER A 330 8.89 -5.95 19.07
CA SER A 330 8.80 -6.52 20.42
C SER A 330 7.32 -6.70 20.73
N PRO A 331 6.86 -7.89 21.15
CA PRO A 331 5.47 -8.14 21.51
C PRO A 331 5.03 -7.43 22.82
N SER A 332 5.74 -6.40 23.29
CA SER A 332 5.33 -5.57 24.41
C SER A 332 5.04 -4.13 23.92
N PRO A 333 3.77 -3.69 23.90
CA PRO A 333 3.38 -2.33 23.52
C PRO A 333 3.90 -1.21 24.44
N GLN A 334 4.88 -1.45 25.32
CA GLN A 334 5.10 -0.62 26.50
C GLN A 334 6.49 -0.01 26.69
N GLN A 335 7.55 -0.29 25.91
CA GLN A 335 8.89 0.20 26.31
C GLN A 335 9.89 0.51 25.18
N THR A 336 9.53 1.29 24.17
CA THR A 336 10.55 2.06 23.43
C THR A 336 10.06 3.48 23.13
N ASN A 337 10.78 4.49 23.60
CA ASN A 337 10.58 5.87 23.16
C ASN A 337 10.93 5.92 21.66
N HIS A 338 9.92 6.02 20.80
CA HIS A 338 10.00 6.18 19.34
C HIS A 338 10.72 5.04 18.58
N PRO A 339 10.05 3.90 18.31
CA PRO A 339 10.65 2.87 17.48
C PRO A 339 10.80 3.36 16.02
N PHE A 340 11.83 2.91 15.30
CA PHE A 340 12.09 3.32 13.92
C PHE A 340 11.85 2.14 12.96
N THR A 341 11.35 2.45 11.76
CA THR A 341 11.34 1.51 10.64
C THR A 341 12.69 1.59 9.93
N HIS A 342 13.45 0.50 9.99
CA HIS A 342 14.81 0.42 9.44
C HIS A 342 14.85 -0.28 8.09
N SER A 343 15.73 0.19 7.22
CA SER A 343 16.04 -0.48 5.95
C SER A 343 16.85 -1.75 6.14
N TYR A 344 16.58 -2.74 5.30
CA TYR A 344 17.39 -3.93 5.18
C TYR A 344 17.70 -4.18 3.70
N LEU A 345 18.99 -4.26 3.36
CA LEU A 345 19.43 -4.42 1.98
C LEU A 345 20.57 -5.43 1.90
N LEU A 346 20.41 -6.42 1.03
CA LEU A 346 21.45 -7.37 0.68
C LEU A 346 21.85 -7.20 -0.79
N CYS A 347 23.12 -7.42 -1.11
CA CYS A 347 23.63 -7.51 -2.47
C CYS A 347 24.20 -8.91 -2.71
N PHE A 348 23.83 -9.52 -3.83
CA PHE A 348 24.38 -10.80 -4.27
C PHE A 348 25.59 -10.56 -5.18
N ASN A 349 26.74 -11.10 -4.81
CA ASN A 349 27.97 -11.00 -5.61
C ASN A 349 28.16 -12.16 -6.61
N GLY A 350 27.18 -13.07 -6.70
CA GLY A 350 27.25 -14.29 -7.52
C GLY A 350 27.56 -15.56 -6.73
N LYS A 351 28.05 -15.43 -5.48
CA LYS A 351 28.31 -16.55 -4.57
C LYS A 351 27.58 -16.39 -3.24
N VAL A 352 27.69 -15.21 -2.63
CA VAL A 352 27.14 -14.93 -1.30
C VAL A 352 26.29 -13.65 -1.32
N TRP A 353 25.32 -13.60 -0.41
CA TRP A 353 24.59 -12.39 -0.08
C TRP A 353 25.35 -11.63 0.99
N GLN A 354 25.59 -10.35 0.76
CA GLN A 354 26.26 -9.46 1.70
C GLN A 354 25.29 -8.35 2.11
N LYS A 355 25.16 -8.14 3.41
CA LYS A 355 24.39 -7.02 3.95
C LYS A 355 25.10 -5.71 3.65
N ILE A 356 24.32 -4.73 3.20
CA ILE A 356 24.77 -3.37 3.02
C ILE A 356 24.38 -2.61 4.29
N GLU A 357 25.38 -2.26 5.11
CA GLU A 357 25.21 -1.49 6.35
C GLU A 357 24.98 0.00 6.05
N GLN A 358 23.86 0.29 5.38
CA GLN A 358 23.43 1.63 5.02
C GLN A 358 21.93 1.77 5.29
N GLU A 359 21.55 2.82 5.99
CA GLU A 359 20.14 3.18 6.19
C GLU A 359 19.58 3.93 4.96
N TYR A 360 18.34 3.63 4.60
CA TYR A 360 17.59 4.33 3.54
C TYR A 360 16.27 4.93 4.06
N GLY A 361 16.03 4.82 5.37
CA GLY A 361 14.86 5.36 6.03
C GLY A 361 13.64 4.59 5.59
N GLY A 362 13.32 3.51 6.30
CA GLY A 362 12.13 2.69 6.08
C GLY A 362 12.39 1.38 5.33
N ILE A 363 11.33 0.60 5.13
CA ILE A 363 11.37 -0.66 4.40
C ILE A 363 11.59 -0.40 2.91
N ILE A 364 12.60 -1.03 2.32
CA ILE A 364 12.86 -0.96 0.88
C ILE A 364 11.89 -1.90 0.16
N PHE A 365 11.04 -1.33 -0.71
CA PHE A 365 10.07 -2.12 -1.48
C PHE A 365 10.42 -2.23 -2.96
N GLY A 366 11.37 -1.44 -3.47
CA GLY A 366 11.84 -1.56 -4.85
C GLY A 366 12.81 -0.49 -5.30
N LEU A 367 13.33 -0.68 -6.52
CA LEU A 367 14.16 0.29 -7.24
C LEU A 367 13.55 0.53 -8.61
N VAL A 368 13.08 1.76 -8.85
CA VAL A 368 12.41 2.15 -10.09
C VAL A 368 13.37 2.92 -10.98
N TYR A 369 13.44 2.60 -12.28
CA TYR A 369 14.17 3.40 -13.27
C TYR A 369 13.19 4.20 -14.13
N LYS A 370 13.27 5.53 -14.07
CA LYS A 370 12.39 6.42 -14.83
C LYS A 370 13.08 7.73 -15.14
N TYR A 371 12.80 8.32 -16.31
CA TYR A 371 13.35 9.62 -16.71
C TYR A 371 14.89 9.72 -16.58
N GLY A 372 15.59 8.63 -16.89
CA GLY A 372 17.06 8.57 -16.80
C GLY A 372 17.62 8.46 -15.38
N ARG A 373 16.76 8.36 -14.35
CA ARG A 373 17.13 8.33 -12.94
C ARG A 373 16.66 7.04 -12.27
N ARG A 374 17.33 6.68 -11.17
CA ARG A 374 16.93 5.57 -10.29
C ARG A 374 16.33 6.13 -9.02
N TYR A 375 15.24 5.51 -8.59
CA TYR A 375 14.49 5.89 -7.43
C TYR A 375 14.36 4.69 -6.51
N LEU A 376 14.97 4.77 -5.32
CA LEU A 376 14.77 3.75 -4.30
C LEU A 376 13.47 4.07 -3.56
N GLY A 377 12.52 3.14 -3.61
CA GLY A 377 11.25 3.24 -2.92
C GLY A 377 11.37 2.74 -1.49
N THR A 378 11.01 3.58 -0.52
CA THR A 378 10.90 3.19 0.89
C THR A 378 9.50 3.45 1.47
N ALA A 379 9.11 2.61 2.43
CA ALA A 379 7.84 2.65 3.14
C ALA A 379 8.05 2.69 4.65
N ASN A 380 7.19 3.39 5.38
CA ASN A 380 7.21 3.36 6.85
C ASN A 380 6.15 2.40 7.37
N ASN A 381 6.55 1.48 8.25
CA ASN A 381 5.60 0.63 8.96
C ASN A 381 5.15 1.30 10.25
N ASN A 382 4.07 2.06 10.22
CA ASN A 382 3.66 2.86 11.38
C ASN A 382 2.68 2.14 12.34
N MET A 383 2.58 0.80 12.29
CA MET A 383 1.62 0.04 13.11
C MET A 383 1.83 0.19 14.64
N ALA A 384 2.96 0.77 15.08
CA ALA A 384 3.29 1.05 16.49
C ALA A 384 3.83 2.47 16.73
N GLY A 385 3.49 3.46 15.89
CA GLY A 385 4.05 4.81 16.00
C GLY A 385 5.51 4.93 15.51
N ASN A 386 5.97 3.96 14.71
CA ASN A 386 7.31 3.97 14.17
C ASN A 386 7.57 5.18 13.27
N GLN A 387 8.72 5.82 13.46
CA GLN A 387 9.20 6.85 12.54
C GLN A 387 10.11 6.26 11.48
N TRP A 388 10.33 7.01 10.40
CA TRP A 388 11.37 6.68 9.45
C TRP A 388 12.73 6.72 10.14
N ALA A 389 13.53 5.65 10.01
CA ALA A 389 14.87 5.64 10.57
C ALA A 389 15.72 6.83 10.04
N PRO A 390 16.47 7.53 10.90
CA PRO A 390 17.32 8.63 10.47
C PRO A 390 18.43 8.13 9.54
N ILE A 391 18.57 8.75 8.37
CA ILE A 391 19.68 8.46 7.46
C ILE A 391 20.86 9.34 7.86
N LYS A 392 21.82 8.75 8.59
CA LYS A 392 23.05 9.42 9.02
C LYS A 392 24.12 9.32 7.93
N LYS A 393 24.98 10.34 7.83
CA LYS A 393 26.25 10.24 7.10
C LYS A 393 27.21 9.36 7.90
N VAL A 394 27.90 8.41 7.28
CA VAL A 394 28.97 7.67 7.95
C VAL A 394 30.03 8.70 8.38
N GLY A 395 30.31 8.76 9.69
CA GLY A 395 31.29 9.68 10.27
C GLY A 395 30.78 10.60 11.39
N LYS A 396 29.49 10.59 11.75
CA LYS A 396 29.02 11.13 13.03
C LYS A 396 28.51 9.99 13.90
N THR A 397 29.41 9.46 14.73
CA THR A 397 29.01 8.79 15.97
C THR A 397 28.32 9.84 16.84
N ASP A 398 27.10 9.55 17.26
CA ASP A 398 26.45 10.34 18.31
C ASP A 398 27.30 10.16 19.58
N LYS A 399 27.86 11.26 20.07
CA LYS A 399 28.35 11.37 21.44
C LYS A 399 27.21 11.86 22.32
#